data_AF-A0A953WLU0-F1
#
_entry.id   AF-A0A953WLU0-F1
#
_cell.length_a   1.000
_cell.length_b   1.000
_cell.length_c   1.000
_cell.angle_alpha   90.00
_cell.angle_beta   90.00
_cell.angle_gamma   90.00
#
_symmetry.space_group_name_H-M   'P 1'
#
loop_
_entity.id
_entity.type
_entity.pdbx_description
1 polymer ?
#
loop_
_entity_poly.entity_id
_entity_poly.type
_entity_poly.pdbx_seq_one_letter_code
_entity_poly.pdbx_strand_id
1 'polypeptide(L)'
;ATGEKEAPSPTFALVETYEGAAAPISHFDLYRLEKPDDAWELGLEDAFDNAISIIEWPERIEQIIPADALIIRLDHHGGARHAVIVGAGAWEARLAAAGISALAEGSKKDAE
;
A
#
# COMPACT_ATOMS: atom_id res chain seq x y z
N ALA A 1 -19.93 8.12 16.03
CA ALA A 1 -20.40 8.63 14.73
C ALA A 1 -19.65 7.87 13.65
N THR A 2 -20.28 6.92 12.99
CA THR A 2 -19.70 6.23 11.81
C THR A 2 -20.00 7.11 10.61
N GLY A 3 -19.33 8.26 10.52
CA GLY A 3 -19.29 9.00 9.27
C GLY A 3 -18.30 8.28 8.37
N GLU A 4 -18.75 7.75 7.24
CA GLU A 4 -17.84 7.49 6.12
C GLU A 4 -17.15 8.83 5.82
N LYS A 5 -15.91 8.98 6.29
CA LYS A 5 -15.03 10.03 5.79
C LYS A 5 -14.57 9.57 4.42
N GLU A 6 -14.86 10.36 3.40
CA GLU A 6 -14.25 10.16 2.09
C GLU A 6 -12.73 10.19 2.27
N ALA A 7 -12.04 9.21 1.69
CA ALA A 7 -10.58 9.16 1.58
C ALA A 7 -10.21 9.49 0.12
N PRO A 8 -10.26 10.78 -0.28
CA PRO A 8 -9.85 11.17 -1.62
C PRO A 8 -8.35 10.93 -1.78
N SER A 9 -7.92 10.62 -2.99
CA SER A 9 -6.49 10.46 -3.27
C SER A 9 -5.73 11.76 -2.96
N PRO A 10 -4.61 11.70 -2.21
CA PRO A 10 -3.82 12.86 -1.87
C PRO A 10 -2.91 13.34 -3.02
N THR A 11 -3.27 13.12 -4.30
CA THR A 11 -2.39 13.43 -5.45
C THR A 11 -1.78 14.85 -5.46
N PHE A 12 -2.43 15.85 -4.83
CA PHE A 12 -1.88 17.21 -4.67
C PHE A 12 -1.17 17.46 -3.34
N ALA A 13 -1.60 16.80 -2.26
CA ALA A 13 -1.00 16.95 -0.93
C ALA A 13 0.19 16.00 -0.72
N LEU A 14 0.33 14.98 -1.57
CA LEU A 14 1.22 13.82 -1.48
C LEU A 14 1.01 12.93 -0.24
N VAL A 15 0.50 13.49 0.87
CA VAL A 15 0.14 12.77 2.08
C VAL A 15 -1.20 13.28 2.64
N GLU A 16 -2.04 12.37 3.12
CA GLU A 16 -3.24 12.66 3.91
C GLU A 16 -3.26 11.74 5.13
N THR A 17 -3.68 12.27 6.28
CA THR A 17 -3.72 11.51 7.55
C THR A 17 -5.14 11.32 8.04
N TYR A 18 -5.47 10.10 8.47
CA TYR A 18 -6.77 9.74 8.99
C TYR A 18 -6.69 9.14 10.39
N GLU A 19 -7.76 9.30 11.16
CA GLU A 19 -7.94 8.61 12.42
C GLU A 19 -8.31 7.14 12.15
N GLY A 20 -7.42 6.21 12.46
CA GLY A 20 -7.74 4.78 12.45
C GLY A 20 -8.13 4.28 13.84
N ALA A 21 -8.85 3.15 13.88
CA ALA A 21 -9.36 2.58 15.12
C ALA A 21 -8.25 2.03 16.05
N ALA A 22 -7.13 1.58 15.50
CA ALA A 22 -6.00 1.01 16.23
C ALA A 22 -4.78 1.93 16.26
N ALA A 23 -4.56 2.68 15.17
CA ALA A 23 -3.47 3.63 14.99
C ALA A 23 -3.89 4.66 13.93
N PRO A 24 -3.26 5.86 13.88
CA PRO A 24 -3.39 6.76 12.74
C PRO A 24 -3.07 6.07 11.42
N ILE A 25 -3.66 6.54 10.33
CA ILE A 25 -3.38 6.07 8.98
C ILE A 25 -2.74 7.23 8.21
N SER A 26 -1.59 6.99 7.59
CA SER A 26 -0.93 7.93 6.71
C SER A 26 -0.98 7.38 5.29
N HIS A 27 -1.70 8.07 4.40
CA HIS A 27 -1.85 7.71 3.00
C HIS A 27 -0.95 8.60 2.17
N PHE A 28 0.05 7.99 1.53
CA PHE A 28 0.98 8.65 0.62
C PHE A 28 0.61 8.32 -0.83
N ASP A 29 0.52 9.33 -1.69
CA ASP A 29 0.48 9.19 -3.14
C ASP A 29 1.76 9.79 -3.73
N LEU A 30 2.69 8.91 -4.11
CA LEU A 30 4.02 9.30 -4.55
C LEU A 30 4.13 9.48 -6.07
N TYR A 31 3.02 9.45 -6.82
CA TYR A 31 3.03 9.57 -8.28
C TYR A 31 3.84 10.77 -8.81
N ARG A 32 3.81 11.89 -8.06
CA ARG A 32 4.52 13.14 -8.40
C ARG A 32 5.82 13.36 -7.63
N LEU A 33 6.25 12.40 -6.81
CA LEU A 33 7.51 12.51 -6.09
C LEU A 33 8.68 12.49 -7.10
N GLU A 34 9.52 13.53 -7.08
CA GLU A 34 10.65 13.65 -8.01
C GLU A 34 11.87 12.90 -7.50
N LYS A 35 12.14 12.94 -6.19
CA LYS A 35 13.28 12.26 -5.57
C LYS A 35 12.83 11.42 -4.37
N PRO A 36 13.41 10.22 -4.17
CA PRO A 36 13.08 9.37 -3.04
C PRO A 36 13.23 10.08 -1.68
N ASP A 37 14.27 10.90 -1.54
CA ASP A 37 14.57 11.60 -0.29
C ASP A 37 13.52 12.65 0.10
N ASP A 38 12.79 13.20 -0.86
CA ASP A 38 11.72 14.19 -0.59
C ASP A 38 10.58 13.54 0.23
N ALA A 39 10.44 12.21 0.21
CA ALA A 39 9.45 11.50 1.01
C ALA A 39 9.71 11.63 2.52
N TRP A 40 10.96 11.83 2.94
CA TRP A 40 11.29 12.07 4.35
C TRP A 40 10.72 13.39 4.84
N GLU A 41 10.74 14.42 4.00
CA GLU A 41 10.15 15.73 4.32
C GLU A 41 8.62 15.67 4.44
N LEU A 42 7.99 14.66 3.83
CA LEU A 42 6.55 14.37 3.96
C LEU A 42 6.20 13.61 5.26
N GLY A 43 7.18 13.32 6.12
CA GLY A 43 6.97 12.62 7.38
C GLY A 43 6.88 11.10 7.27
N LEU A 44 7.44 10.51 6.21
CA LEU A 44 7.41 9.06 5.97
C LEU A 44 8.05 8.25 7.11
N GLU A 45 9.15 8.73 7.68
CA GLU A 45 9.85 8.05 8.78
C GLU A 45 8.96 7.90 10.02
N ASP A 46 8.35 9.01 10.46
CA ASP A 46 7.41 9.01 11.58
C ASP A 46 6.18 8.13 11.31
N ALA A 47 5.70 8.12 10.06
CA ALA A 47 4.57 7.29 9.66
C ALA A 47 4.90 5.78 9.70
N PHE A 48 6.13 5.36 9.41
CA PHE A 48 6.53 3.96 9.54
C PHE A 48 6.56 3.49 11.00
N ASP A 49 6.94 4.37 11.93
CA ASP A 49 7.04 4.01 13.34
C ASP A 49 5.69 4.09 14.08
N ASN A 50 4.85 5.06 13.72
CA ASN A 50 3.72 5.47 14.55
C ASN A 50 2.34 5.34 13.87
N ALA A 51 2.27 4.99 12.59
CA ALA A 51 1.03 4.91 11.82
C ALA A 51 0.93 3.65 10.95
N ILE A 52 -0.28 3.37 10.47
CA ILE A 52 -0.50 2.48 9.34
C ILE A 52 -0.19 3.27 8.08
N SER A 53 0.92 2.95 7.42
CA SER A 53 1.32 3.60 6.18
C SER A 53 0.72 2.89 4.96
N ILE A 54 -0.05 3.63 4.16
CA ILE A 54 -0.57 3.19 2.86
C ILE A 54 0.14 4.01 1.79
N ILE A 55 0.87 3.36 0.89
CA ILE A 55 1.73 4.05 -0.07
C ILE A 55 1.35 3.62 -1.49
N GLU A 56 0.85 4.58 -2.28
CA GLU A 56 0.68 4.44 -3.71
C GLU A 56 1.96 4.85 -4.44
N TRP A 57 2.25 4.16 -5.55
CA TRP A 57 3.50 4.30 -6.32
C TRP A 57 4.77 4.08 -5.49
N PRO A 58 4.87 2.99 -4.68
CA PRO A 58 6.03 2.73 -3.81
C PRO A 58 7.34 2.57 -4.59
N GLU A 59 7.29 2.32 -5.90
CA GLU A 59 8.47 2.29 -6.78
C GLU A 59 9.28 3.60 -6.78
N ARG A 60 8.69 4.71 -6.31
CA ARG A 60 9.40 5.99 -6.15
C ARG A 60 10.36 6.00 -4.96
N ILE A 61 10.22 5.05 -4.04
CA ILE A 61 11.01 4.94 -2.81
C ILE A 61 11.47 3.50 -2.54
N GLU A 62 11.70 2.68 -3.57
CA GLU A 62 12.01 1.24 -3.42
C GLU A 62 13.13 0.94 -2.41
N GLN A 63 14.14 1.82 -2.34
CA GLN A 63 15.30 1.64 -1.45
C GLN A 63 14.97 1.87 0.03
N ILE A 64 13.81 2.45 0.32
CA ILE A 64 13.37 2.91 1.64
C ILE A 64 12.24 2.03 2.19
N ILE A 65 11.51 1.32 1.31
CA ILE A 65 10.40 0.47 1.73
C ILE A 65 10.87 -0.62 2.71
N PRO A 66 10.19 -0.78 3.86
CA PRO A 66 10.50 -1.85 4.81
C PRO A 66 10.42 -3.24 4.17
N ALA A 67 11.37 -4.11 4.49
CA ALA A 67 11.44 -5.48 3.93
C ALA A 67 10.25 -6.37 4.33
N ASP A 68 9.56 -6.02 5.41
CA ASP A 68 8.38 -6.68 5.93
C ASP A 68 7.07 -5.97 5.53
N ALA A 69 7.12 -5.04 4.58
CA ALA A 69 5.92 -4.41 4.03
C ALA A 69 5.00 -5.43 3.33
N LEU A 70 3.69 -5.23 3.46
CA LEU A 70 2.70 -5.96 2.68
C LEU A 70 2.58 -5.31 1.30
N ILE A 71 2.90 -6.05 0.25
CA ILE A 71 2.82 -5.56 -1.13
C ILE A 71 1.49 -5.99 -1.74
N ILE A 72 0.75 -5.02 -2.27
CA ILE A 72 -0.52 -5.24 -2.97
C ILE A 72 -0.38 -4.74 -4.40
N ARG A 73 -0.55 -5.63 -5.38
CA ARG A 73 -0.59 -5.29 -6.81
C ARG A 73 -2.02 -5.45 -7.30
N LEU A 74 -2.52 -4.44 -8.01
CA LEU A 74 -3.87 -4.42 -8.54
C LEU A 74 -3.83 -4.37 -10.07
N ASP A 75 -4.46 -5.34 -10.71
CA ASP A 75 -4.54 -5.45 -12.17
C ASP A 75 -6.00 -5.42 -12.65
N HIS A 76 -6.21 -4.99 -13.89
CA HIS A 76 -7.52 -5.03 -14.53
C HIS A 76 -7.73 -6.39 -15.21
N HIS A 77 -8.88 -7.03 -14.99
CA HIS A 77 -9.21 -8.30 -15.64
C HIS A 77 -10.69 -8.34 -16.04
N GLY A 78 -11.00 -8.12 -17.33
CA GLY A 78 -12.34 -8.33 -17.89
C GLY A 78 -13.46 -7.55 -17.18
N GLY A 79 -13.20 -6.31 -16.75
CA GLY A 79 -14.16 -5.47 -16.01
C GLY A 79 -14.09 -5.61 -14.48
N ALA A 80 -13.31 -6.56 -13.96
CA ALA A 80 -13.00 -6.69 -12.55
C ALA A 80 -11.60 -6.16 -12.22
N ARG A 81 -11.23 -6.23 -10.92
CA ARG A 81 -9.85 -6.08 -10.45
C ARG A 81 -9.36 -7.41 -9.90
N HIS A 82 -8.11 -7.73 -10.20
CA HIS A 82 -7.38 -8.83 -9.60
C HIS A 82 -6.34 -8.23 -8.65
N ALA A 83 -6.28 -8.73 -7.41
CA ALA A 83 -5.30 -8.31 -6.43
C ALA A 83 -4.33 -9.44 -6.12
N VAL A 84 -3.03 -9.18 -6.31
CA VAL A 84 -1.96 -10.07 -5.86
C VAL A 84 -1.36 -9.46 -4.60
N ILE A 85 -1.44 -10.20 -3.50
CA ILE A 85 -0.99 -9.75 -2.19
C ILE A 85 0.19 -10.62 -1.75
N VAL A 86 1.31 -9.98 -1.44
CA VAL A 86 2.55 -10.64 -1.04
C VAL A 86 3.00 -10.03 0.27
N GLY A 87 3.13 -10.87 1.30
CA GLY A 87 3.67 -10.47 2.59
C GLY A 87 4.51 -11.60 3.18
N ALA A 88 5.52 -11.25 3.95
CA ALA A 88 6.40 -12.19 4.64
C ALA A 88 6.26 -12.06 6.17
N GLY A 89 6.78 -13.04 6.90
CA GLY A 89 6.84 -12.99 8.36
C GLY A 89 5.45 -12.92 9.00
N ALA A 90 5.19 -11.87 9.79
CA ALA A 90 3.91 -11.71 10.49
C ALA A 90 2.69 -11.64 9.54
N TRP A 91 2.90 -11.26 8.28
CA TRP A 91 1.83 -11.21 7.29
C TRP A 91 1.33 -12.58 6.86
N GLU A 92 2.17 -13.62 6.86
CA GLU A 92 1.78 -14.95 6.42
C GLU A 92 0.59 -15.48 7.24
N ALA A 93 0.70 -15.37 8.57
CA ALA A 93 -0.37 -15.78 9.49
C ALA A 93 -1.63 -14.91 9.35
N ARG A 94 -1.46 -13.59 9.12
CA ARG A 94 -2.58 -12.66 8.93
C ARG A 94 -3.33 -12.92 7.61
N LEU A 95 -2.61 -13.16 6.53
CA LEU A 95 -3.17 -13.47 5.21
C LEU A 95 -3.90 -14.81 5.25
N ALA A 96 -3.31 -15.83 5.88
CA ALA A 96 -3.97 -17.12 6.09
C ALA A 96 -5.26 -16.98 6.91
N ALA A 97 -5.23 -16.20 8.01
CA ALA A 97 -6.41 -15.93 8.82
C ALA A 97 -7.51 -15.14 8.06
N ALA A 98 -7.12 -14.29 7.11
CA ALA A 98 -8.02 -13.56 6.23
C ALA A 98 -8.57 -14.43 5.07
N GLY A 99 -8.19 -15.71 4.98
CA GLY A 99 -8.59 -16.59 3.89
C GLY A 99 -7.91 -16.27 2.56
N ILE A 100 -6.86 -15.44 2.58
CA ILE A 100 -6.05 -15.12 1.41
C ILE A 100 -4.99 -16.23 1.31
N SER A 101 -5.32 -17.28 0.57
CA SER A 101 -4.36 -18.33 0.21
C SER A 101 -3.57 -17.93 -1.03
N ALA A 102 -2.31 -18.33 -1.11
CA ALA A 102 -1.51 -18.18 -2.31
C ALA A 102 -2.28 -18.73 -3.53
N LEU A 103 -2.51 -17.89 -4.53
CA LEU A 103 -2.94 -18.36 -5.84
C LEU A 103 -1.75 -19.09 -6.44
N ALA A 104 -1.88 -20.38 -6.74
CA ALA A 104 -0.90 -21.08 -7.57
C ALA A 104 -0.72 -20.27 -8.85
N GLU A 105 0.53 -19.94 -9.21
CA GLU A 105 0.85 -19.10 -10.36
C GLU A 105 0.06 -19.58 -11.58
N GLY A 106 -0.93 -18.79 -11.98
CA GLY A 106 -1.64 -18.97 -13.24
C GLY A 106 -0.64 -18.75 -14.36
N SER A 107 -0.41 -19.81 -15.13
CA SER A 107 0.44 -19.85 -16.32
C SER A 107 0.53 -18.51 -17.04
N LYS A 108 1.76 -18.02 -17.27
CA LYS A 108 2.07 -17.04 -18.32
C LYS A 108 1.48 -17.53 -19.67
N LYS A 109 0.27 -17.09 -19.97
CA LYS A 109 -0.43 -17.13 -21.26
C LYS A 109 -1.47 -16.01 -21.12
N ASP A 110 -1.42 -14.90 -21.83
CA ASP A 110 -0.98 -14.68 -23.20
C ASP A 110 -0.43 -13.26 -23.31
N ALA A 111 0.77 -13.13 -23.86
CA ALA A 111 1.25 -11.90 -24.46
C ALA A 111 1.58 -12.25 -25.91
N GLU A 112 0.60 -12.03 -26.78
CA GLU A 112 0.79 -11.87 -28.22
C GLU A 112 0.57 -10.40 -28.55
#